data_AF-A0A2J8SNX3-F1
#
_entry.id   AF-A0A2J8SNX3-F1
#
_cell.length_a   1.000
_cell.length_b   1.000
_cell.length_c   1.000
_cell.angle_alpha   90.00
_cell.angle_beta   90.00
_cell.angle_gamma   90.00
#
_symmetry.space_group_name_H-M   'P 1'
#
loop_
_entity.id
_entity.type
_entity.pdbx_description
1 polymer ?
#
loop_
_entity_poly.entity_id
_entity_poly.type
_entity_poly.pdbx_seq_one_letter_code
_entity_poly.pdbx_strand_id
1 'polypeptide(L)'
;RIKIGLNSKMPSRFPPVVFYTPKELGGLGMLSMGHVLIPQSDLRRLTLEDLEDSWDRGIPRINTLFQKDRHTLAYDKGWRVRTDFKQYQVLKQNPFWWTHQRHDGKLWNLNNYRTDMIQALGGVEGILEHTLFKGTYFPTWEGLFWEKASGFEESMKWKKLTNAQRSGLNQIPNRRFTLWWSPTINRANVYVGFQVQLDLTGIFMHGKIPTLKISLIQIFRAHLWQKIHESIVMDLCQVFDQELDALEI
;
A
#
# COMPACT_ATOMS: atom_id res chain seq x y z
N ARG A 1 10.90 1.67 12.87
CA ARG A 1 9.94 0.64 13.35
C ARG A 1 9.58 -0.38 12.27
N ILE A 2 9.14 0.04 11.09
CA ILE A 2 8.76 -0.86 9.97
C ILE A 2 9.89 -1.84 9.58
N LYS A 3 11.10 -1.32 9.35
CA LYS A 3 12.32 -2.11 9.10
C LYS A 3 12.55 -3.22 10.16
N ILE A 4 12.42 -2.87 11.43
CA ILE A 4 12.58 -3.81 12.56
C ILE A 4 11.50 -4.91 12.52
N GLY A 5 10.26 -4.57 12.15
CA GLY A 5 9.18 -5.55 11.99
C GLY A 5 9.43 -6.60 10.90
N LEU A 6 10.25 -6.27 9.90
CA LEU A 6 10.68 -7.19 8.84
C LEU A 6 12.05 -7.81 9.10
N ASN A 7 12.58 -7.65 10.32
CA ASN A 7 13.85 -8.20 10.76
C ASN A 7 15.06 -7.81 9.87
N SER A 8 15.03 -6.60 9.29
CA SER A 8 16.16 -6.08 8.52
C SER A 8 16.24 -4.56 8.62
N LYS A 9 17.45 -4.01 8.80
CA LYS A 9 17.70 -2.56 8.78
C LYS A 9 18.41 -2.11 7.50
N MET A 10 18.71 -3.04 6.60
CA MET A 10 19.56 -2.80 5.43
C MET A 10 18.92 -1.80 4.46
N PRO A 11 19.57 -0.66 4.15
CA PRO A 11 18.99 0.35 3.26
C PRO A 11 18.61 -0.17 1.88
N SER A 12 19.41 -1.08 1.30
CA SER A 12 19.18 -1.61 -0.06
C SER A 12 17.86 -2.36 -0.22
N ARG A 13 17.32 -2.96 0.84
CA ARG A 13 16.03 -3.68 0.83
C ARG A 13 14.82 -2.77 1.01
N PHE A 14 15.06 -1.53 1.43
CA PHE A 14 14.01 -0.58 1.78
C PHE A 14 14.23 0.74 1.07
N PRO A 15 14.16 0.75 -0.28
CA PRO A 15 14.16 1.99 -1.03
C PRO A 15 12.95 2.88 -0.67
N PRO A 16 13.03 4.20 -0.91
CA PRO A 16 11.95 5.15 -0.60
C PRO A 16 10.59 4.74 -1.18
N VAL A 17 10.58 4.10 -2.35
CA VAL A 17 9.37 3.61 -3.02
C VAL A 17 8.51 2.71 -2.13
N VAL A 18 9.10 1.88 -1.26
CA VAL A 18 8.36 1.00 -0.34
C VAL A 18 7.54 1.81 0.70
N PHE A 19 8.01 3.01 1.06
CA PHE A 19 7.39 3.85 2.10
C PHE A 19 6.44 4.90 1.52
N TYR A 20 6.82 5.57 0.44
CA TYR A 20 6.12 6.75 -0.06
C TYR A 20 5.12 6.45 -1.17
N THR A 21 5.17 5.26 -1.77
CA THR A 21 4.15 4.83 -2.75
C THR A 21 2.74 4.92 -2.13
N PRO A 22 1.76 5.48 -2.84
CA PRO A 22 0.37 5.55 -2.37
C PRO A 22 -0.21 4.17 -2.05
N LYS A 23 -1.24 4.14 -1.19
CA LYS A 23 -1.82 2.89 -0.69
C LYS A 23 -2.54 2.10 -1.79
N GLU A 24 -3.00 2.80 -2.82
CA GLU A 24 -3.66 2.24 -3.99
C GLU A 24 -2.72 1.37 -4.84
N LEU A 25 -1.40 1.63 -4.77
CA LEU A 25 -0.36 0.84 -5.43
C LEU A 25 0.33 -0.14 -4.46
N GLY A 26 -0.27 -0.39 -3.29
CA GLY A 26 0.24 -1.33 -2.28
C GLY A 26 1.38 -0.80 -1.41
N GLY A 27 1.69 0.50 -1.51
CA GLY A 27 2.63 1.18 -0.63
C GLY A 27 2.03 1.57 0.73
N LEU A 28 2.85 2.20 1.58
CA LEU A 28 2.39 2.65 2.91
C LEU A 28 1.68 4.02 2.87
N GLY A 29 1.87 4.79 1.80
CA GLY A 29 1.36 6.15 1.67
C GLY A 29 1.88 7.08 2.76
N MET A 30 3.15 6.94 3.16
CA MET A 30 3.76 7.85 4.12
C MET A 30 3.92 9.23 3.50
N LEU A 31 3.71 10.28 4.30
CA LEU A 31 4.01 11.65 3.90
C LEU A 31 5.47 11.95 4.28
N SER A 32 6.26 12.38 3.30
CA SER A 32 7.63 12.86 3.52
C SER A 32 7.62 14.35 3.83
N MET A 33 8.31 14.73 4.91
CA MET A 33 8.67 16.12 5.23
C MET A 33 10.20 16.28 5.42
N GLY A 34 10.97 15.21 5.18
CA GLY A 34 12.41 15.16 5.47
C GLY A 34 13.32 15.23 4.24
N HIS A 35 12.80 14.90 3.05
CA HIS A 35 13.52 15.02 1.78
C HIS A 35 12.90 16.18 0.99
N VAL A 36 13.32 17.40 1.34
CA VAL A 36 12.88 18.62 0.65
C VAL A 36 13.83 18.87 -0.51
N LEU A 37 13.42 18.52 -1.74
CA LEU A 37 13.95 19.19 -2.92
C LEU A 37 13.11 20.46 -3.11
N ILE A 38 13.78 21.61 -3.10
CA ILE A 38 13.14 22.91 -3.35
C ILE A 38 12.61 22.86 -4.79
N PRO A 39 11.29 23.00 -5.02
CA PRO A 39 10.77 22.98 -6.38
C PRO A 39 11.31 24.20 -7.14
N GLN A 40 11.88 23.97 -8.33
CA GLN A 40 11.92 25.03 -9.34
C GLN A 40 10.47 25.34 -9.71
N SER A 41 10.12 26.60 -9.59
CA SER A 41 8.78 27.14 -9.79
C SER A 41 8.21 26.76 -11.16
N ASP A 42 7.16 25.95 -11.17
CA ASP A 42 6.28 25.83 -12.33
C ASP A 42 5.17 26.89 -12.22
N LEU A 43 5.33 27.95 -13.01
CA LEU A 43 4.30 28.94 -13.29
C LEU A 43 3.38 28.37 -14.37
N ARG A 44 2.11 28.08 -14.04
CA ARG A 44 1.05 27.92 -15.04
C ARG A 44 -0.20 28.74 -14.72
N ARG A 45 -0.78 29.20 -15.83
CA ARG A 45 -1.71 30.30 -16.05
C ARG A 45 -3.16 29.86 -15.79
N LEU A 46 -3.92 30.69 -15.10
CA LEU A 46 -5.36 30.50 -14.84
C LEU A 46 -6.21 30.83 -16.08
N THR A 47 -7.25 30.03 -16.32
CA THR A 47 -8.37 30.31 -17.24
C THR A 47 -9.68 30.34 -16.43
N LEU A 48 -10.68 31.05 -16.96
CA LEU A 48 -11.82 31.65 -16.27
C LEU A 48 -13.05 30.72 -16.14
N GLU A 49 -13.35 30.20 -14.94
CA GLU A 49 -14.69 29.71 -14.53
C GLU A 49 -14.97 30.00 -13.03
N ASP A 50 -15.76 31.05 -12.76
CA ASP A 50 -15.75 31.83 -11.52
C ASP A 50 -16.49 31.24 -10.28
N LEU A 51 -16.88 29.96 -10.26
CA LEU A 51 -17.43 29.32 -9.04
C LEU A 51 -16.79 28.00 -8.64
N GLU A 52 -16.14 27.30 -9.57
CA GLU A 52 -15.33 26.11 -9.26
C GLU A 52 -13.95 26.53 -8.69
N ASP A 53 -13.42 27.66 -9.16
CA ASP A 53 -12.14 28.23 -8.71
C ASP A 53 -12.09 28.59 -7.22
N SER A 54 -13.25 28.89 -6.62
CA SER A 54 -13.36 29.32 -5.22
C SER A 54 -13.97 28.28 -4.29
N TRP A 55 -14.39 27.12 -4.80
CA TRP A 55 -15.12 26.11 -4.03
C TRP A 55 -14.43 25.68 -2.72
N ASP A 56 -13.12 25.45 -2.79
CA ASP A 56 -12.27 25.04 -1.66
C ASP A 56 -11.49 26.22 -1.05
N ARG A 57 -11.86 27.48 -1.33
CA ARG A 57 -11.23 28.68 -0.74
C ARG A 57 -12.00 29.17 0.49
N GLY A 58 -11.36 30.09 1.24
CA GLY A 58 -11.88 30.64 2.49
C GLY A 58 -11.41 29.89 3.74
N ILE A 59 -11.43 30.58 4.90
CA ILE A 59 -11.11 30.00 6.22
C ILE A 59 -12.25 29.05 6.64
N PRO A 60 -13.51 29.50 6.72
CA PRO A 60 -14.63 28.60 6.47
C PRO A 60 -14.65 28.29 4.97
N ARG A 61 -14.49 27.01 4.59
CA ARG A 61 -14.54 26.63 3.17
C ARG A 61 -15.90 27.00 2.58
N ILE A 62 -15.90 27.62 1.39
CA ILE A 62 -17.15 28.02 0.71
C ILE A 62 -18.08 26.82 0.50
N ASN A 63 -17.51 25.64 0.20
CA ASN A 63 -18.25 24.39 0.07
C ASN A 63 -19.07 23.99 1.31
N THR A 64 -18.76 24.49 2.52
CA THR A 64 -19.52 24.20 3.74
C THR A 64 -20.93 24.79 3.72
N LEU A 65 -21.17 25.81 2.91
CA LEU A 65 -22.48 26.42 2.74
C LEU A 65 -23.50 25.46 2.11
N PHE A 66 -23.02 24.43 1.40
CA PHE A 66 -23.80 23.44 0.67
C PHE A 66 -23.88 22.08 1.39
N GLN A 67 -23.56 22.05 2.69
CA GLN A 67 -23.72 20.83 3.50
C GLN A 67 -25.18 20.48 3.75
N LYS A 68 -25.50 19.18 3.71
CA LYS A 68 -26.85 18.65 3.99
C LYS A 68 -27.37 19.05 5.38
N ASP A 69 -26.49 19.10 6.38
CA ASP A 69 -26.86 19.31 7.78
C ASP A 69 -26.69 20.78 8.25
N ARG A 70 -26.59 21.74 7.32
CA ARG A 70 -26.32 23.15 7.66
C ARG A 70 -27.31 23.75 8.67
N HIS A 71 -28.59 23.41 8.54
CA HIS A 71 -29.64 23.94 9.42
C HIS A 71 -29.48 23.49 10.89
N THR A 72 -28.98 22.27 11.13
CA THR A 72 -28.73 21.77 12.48
C THR A 72 -27.43 22.36 13.04
N LEU A 73 -26.40 22.51 12.21
CA LEU A 73 -25.11 23.10 12.59
C LEU A 73 -25.22 24.57 13.02
N ALA A 74 -26.26 25.29 12.58
CA ALA A 74 -26.52 26.65 13.03
C ALA A 74 -26.69 26.77 14.55
N TYR A 75 -27.21 25.71 15.21
CA TYR A 75 -27.41 25.65 16.65
C TYR A 75 -26.20 25.12 17.43
N ASP A 76 -25.19 24.56 16.75
CA ASP A 76 -23.99 24.02 17.38
C ASP A 76 -23.00 25.14 17.75
N LYS A 77 -23.28 25.83 18.85
CA LYS A 77 -22.43 26.91 19.40
C LYS A 77 -21.41 26.36 20.42
N GLY A 78 -20.28 27.05 20.55
CA GLY A 78 -19.22 26.69 21.50
C GLY A 78 -18.48 25.39 21.16
N TRP A 79 -18.58 24.90 19.93
CA TRP A 79 -18.01 23.60 19.51
C TRP A 79 -16.47 23.55 19.60
N ARG A 80 -15.76 24.68 19.44
CA ARG A 80 -14.29 24.76 19.55
C ARG A 80 -13.81 24.41 20.95
N VAL A 81 -14.33 25.11 21.97
CA VAL A 81 -14.01 24.84 23.40
C VAL A 81 -14.44 23.43 23.78
N ARG A 82 -15.59 22.97 23.27
CA ARG A 82 -16.05 21.59 23.49
C ARG A 82 -15.06 20.57 22.94
N THR A 83 -14.48 20.80 21.77
CA THR A 83 -13.51 19.90 21.14
C THR A 83 -12.17 19.91 21.87
N ASP A 84 -11.72 21.08 22.32
CA ASP A 84 -10.52 21.18 23.14
C ASP A 84 -10.66 20.43 24.47
N PHE A 85 -11.80 20.58 25.15
CA PHE A 85 -12.07 19.90 26.42
C PHE A 85 -12.30 18.38 26.27
N LYS A 86 -12.39 17.85 25.03
CA LYS A 86 -12.44 16.39 24.83
C LYS A 86 -11.17 15.69 25.31
N GLN A 87 -10.05 16.39 25.44
CA GLN A 87 -8.82 15.81 26.00
C GLN A 87 -9.01 15.29 27.44
N TYR A 88 -9.93 15.86 28.21
CA TYR A 88 -10.23 15.43 29.58
C TYR A 88 -11.30 14.34 29.65
N GLN A 89 -12.04 14.11 28.55
CA GLN A 89 -13.14 13.14 28.48
C GLN A 89 -12.74 11.87 27.73
N VAL A 90 -11.82 11.98 26.78
CA VAL A 90 -11.46 10.93 25.84
C VAL A 90 -9.96 10.69 25.90
N LEU A 91 -9.56 9.45 26.20
CA LEU A 91 -8.16 9.06 26.30
C LEU A 91 -7.39 9.20 24.97
N LYS A 92 -8.09 9.08 23.85
CA LYS A 92 -7.51 9.23 22.51
C LYS A 92 -7.26 10.72 22.22
N GLN A 93 -5.99 11.10 22.09
CA GLN A 93 -5.58 12.43 21.67
C GLN A 93 -6.06 12.74 20.24
N ASN A 94 -6.66 13.92 20.04
CA ASN A 94 -7.02 14.42 18.73
C ASN A 94 -5.99 15.47 18.25
N PRO A 95 -5.23 15.22 17.17
CA PRO A 95 -4.30 16.22 16.62
C PRO A 95 -5.00 17.41 15.96
N PHE A 96 -6.27 17.25 15.56
CA PHE A 96 -7.10 18.29 14.95
C PHE A 96 -8.09 18.85 15.98
N TRP A 97 -7.62 19.20 17.18
CA TRP A 97 -8.46 19.73 18.25
C TRP A 97 -9.01 21.14 17.95
N TRP A 98 -8.31 21.89 17.10
CA TRP A 98 -8.59 23.30 16.77
C TRP A 98 -9.59 23.49 15.62
N THR A 99 -9.90 22.44 14.84
CA THR A 99 -10.77 22.53 13.66
C THR A 99 -11.80 21.41 13.61
N HIS A 100 -12.89 21.66 12.89
CA HIS A 100 -13.92 20.66 12.63
C HIS A 100 -14.43 20.77 11.20
N GLN A 101 -14.37 19.67 10.43
CA GLN A 101 -14.71 19.67 9.00
C GLN A 101 -16.15 20.11 8.69
N ARG A 102 -17.09 19.94 9.64
CA ARG A 102 -18.46 20.42 9.43
C ARG A 102 -18.56 21.95 9.47
N HIS A 103 -17.75 22.61 10.29
CA HIS A 103 -17.81 24.06 10.49
C HIS A 103 -16.80 24.81 9.62
N ASP A 104 -15.54 24.35 9.64
CA ASP A 104 -14.45 25.00 8.92
C ASP A 104 -14.27 24.43 7.49
N GLY A 105 -14.77 23.22 7.23
CA GLY A 105 -14.49 22.48 6.00
C GLY A 105 -13.14 21.75 6.03
N LYS A 106 -12.75 21.12 4.91
CA LYS A 106 -11.45 20.45 4.80
C LYS A 106 -10.37 21.49 4.49
N LEU A 107 -9.49 21.77 5.45
CA LEU A 107 -8.51 22.86 5.36
C LEU A 107 -7.26 22.54 4.53
N TRP A 108 -7.07 21.30 4.11
CA TRP A 108 -5.92 20.90 3.29
C TRP A 108 -6.34 19.96 2.17
N ASN A 109 -5.65 20.06 1.04
CA ASN A 109 -5.78 19.14 -0.09
C ASN A 109 -4.40 18.57 -0.43
N LEU A 110 -4.26 17.24 -0.38
CA LEU A 110 -3.02 16.53 -0.67
C LEU A 110 -3.13 15.67 -1.94
N ASN A 111 -4.12 15.95 -2.79
CA ASN A 111 -4.31 15.21 -4.04
C ASN A 111 -3.13 15.40 -4.99
N ASN A 112 -2.59 16.62 -5.09
CA ASN A 112 -1.42 16.91 -5.92
C ASN A 112 -0.15 16.24 -5.35
N TYR A 113 0.02 16.26 -4.02
CA TYR A 113 1.14 15.56 -3.39
C TYR A 113 1.18 14.08 -3.79
N ARG A 114 0.01 13.42 -3.86
CA ARG A 114 -0.09 12.02 -4.30
C ARG A 114 0.33 11.85 -5.75
N THR A 115 -0.14 12.70 -6.67
CA THR A 115 0.24 12.59 -8.10
C THR A 115 1.71 12.86 -8.30
N ASP A 116 2.24 13.89 -7.65
CA ASP A 116 3.64 14.31 -7.76
C ASP A 116 4.57 13.25 -7.16
N MET A 117 4.16 12.60 -6.07
CA MET A 117 4.90 11.48 -5.49
C MET A 117 4.99 10.28 -6.45
N ILE A 118 3.91 9.94 -7.15
CA ILE A 118 3.94 8.86 -8.15
C ILE A 118 4.95 9.20 -9.24
N GLN A 119 4.96 10.44 -9.73
CA GLN A 119 5.91 10.89 -10.75
C GLN A 119 7.36 10.88 -10.23
N ALA A 120 7.59 11.38 -9.02
CA ALA A 120 8.91 11.42 -8.39
C ALA A 120 9.51 10.02 -8.15
N LEU A 121 8.66 8.99 -8.00
CA LEU A 121 9.06 7.61 -7.84
C LEU A 121 9.26 6.85 -9.17
N GLY A 122 9.15 7.54 -10.31
CA GLY A 122 9.35 6.95 -11.64
C GLY A 122 8.06 6.50 -12.34
N GLY A 123 6.92 7.08 -11.97
CA GLY A 123 5.61 6.73 -12.53
C GLY A 123 5.06 5.41 -11.98
N VAL A 124 3.85 5.03 -12.43
CA VAL A 124 3.18 3.82 -11.93
C VAL A 124 3.95 2.56 -12.32
N GLU A 125 4.38 2.45 -13.58
CA GLU A 125 5.13 1.28 -14.06
C GLU A 125 6.46 1.11 -13.32
N GLY A 126 7.23 2.19 -13.15
CA GLY A 126 8.49 2.17 -12.39
C GLY A 126 8.30 1.71 -10.95
N ILE A 127 7.20 2.11 -10.30
CA ILE A 127 6.82 1.60 -8.98
C ILE A 127 6.53 0.10 -9.02
N LEU A 128 5.76 -0.36 -10.01
CA LEU A 128 5.32 -1.76 -10.09
C LEU A 128 6.45 -2.74 -10.39
N GLU A 129 7.55 -2.32 -11.03
CA GLU A 129 8.77 -3.14 -11.18
C GLU A 129 9.37 -3.59 -9.83
N HIS A 130 9.13 -2.83 -8.76
CA HIS A 130 9.58 -3.18 -7.42
C HIS A 130 8.67 -4.19 -6.69
N THR A 131 7.58 -4.60 -7.34
CA THR A 131 6.48 -5.39 -6.75
C THR A 131 6.31 -6.73 -7.45
N LEU A 132 5.49 -7.61 -6.87
CA LEU A 132 5.12 -8.89 -7.48
C LEU A 132 4.02 -8.75 -8.56
N PHE A 133 3.76 -7.54 -9.09
CA PHE A 133 2.70 -7.29 -10.06
C PHE A 133 2.78 -8.20 -11.30
N LYS A 134 3.94 -8.31 -11.94
CA LYS A 134 4.14 -9.21 -13.09
C LYS A 134 3.86 -10.68 -12.76
N GLY A 135 4.08 -11.09 -11.51
CA GLY A 135 3.76 -12.44 -11.03
C GLY A 135 2.26 -12.72 -10.90
N THR A 136 1.42 -11.67 -10.84
CA THR A 136 -0.05 -11.83 -10.89
C THR A 136 -0.59 -11.99 -12.31
N TYR A 137 0.24 -11.70 -13.33
CA TYR A 137 -0.09 -11.83 -14.75
C TYR A 137 -1.34 -11.04 -15.20
N PHE A 138 -1.68 -9.94 -14.53
CA PHE A 138 -2.71 -9.02 -15.01
C PHE A 138 -2.20 -8.21 -16.22
N PRO A 139 -3.02 -7.99 -17.27
CA PRO A 139 -2.61 -7.23 -18.46
C PRO A 139 -2.35 -5.74 -18.21
N THR A 140 -3.10 -5.14 -17.28
CA THR A 140 -2.99 -3.73 -16.89
C THR A 140 -3.15 -3.58 -15.38
N TRP A 141 -2.57 -2.51 -14.84
CA TRP A 141 -2.74 -2.11 -13.45
C TRP A 141 -4.01 -1.28 -13.24
N GLU A 142 -4.62 -0.78 -14.32
CA GLU A 142 -5.84 0.01 -14.28
C GLU A 142 -7.03 -0.82 -13.81
N GLY A 143 -7.86 -0.25 -12.93
CA GLY A 143 -9.03 -0.94 -12.38
C GLY A 143 -8.71 -2.00 -11.32
N LEU A 144 -7.46 -2.12 -10.87
CA LEU A 144 -7.13 -2.96 -9.73
C LEU A 144 -7.47 -2.28 -8.42
N PHE A 145 -8.08 -3.03 -7.51
CA PHE A 145 -8.48 -2.56 -6.20
C PHE A 145 -7.93 -3.47 -5.11
N TRP A 146 -7.35 -2.85 -4.08
CA TRP A 146 -7.03 -3.57 -2.86
C TRP A 146 -8.30 -3.81 -2.05
N GLU A 147 -8.61 -5.07 -1.79
CA GLU A 147 -9.63 -5.44 -0.83
C GLU A 147 -9.24 -4.89 0.56
N LYS A 148 -10.05 -3.97 1.10
CA LYS A 148 -9.76 -3.24 2.34
C LYS A 148 -10.01 -4.04 3.62
N ALA A 149 -10.92 -5.00 3.55
CA ALA A 149 -11.21 -5.93 4.62
C ALA A 149 -11.65 -7.24 3.98
N SER A 150 -10.94 -8.33 4.27
CA SER A 150 -11.45 -9.65 3.92
C SER A 150 -12.58 -10.00 4.88
N GLY A 151 -13.60 -10.71 4.40
CA GLY A 151 -14.71 -11.17 5.26
C GLY A 151 -14.23 -11.96 6.50
N PHE A 152 -13.04 -12.58 6.41
CA PHE A 152 -12.38 -13.23 7.54
C PHE A 152 -11.99 -12.24 8.65
N GLU A 153 -11.32 -11.13 8.33
CA GLU A 153 -10.89 -10.13 9.33
C GLU A 153 -12.10 -9.50 10.03
N GLU A 154 -13.18 -9.21 9.30
CA GLU A 154 -14.41 -8.69 9.88
C GLU A 154 -15.09 -9.70 10.80
N SER A 155 -15.16 -10.98 10.40
CA SER A 155 -15.74 -12.05 11.21
C SER A 155 -15.01 -12.28 12.53
N MET A 156 -13.71 -11.96 12.59
CA MET A 156 -12.87 -12.12 13.77
C MET A 156 -12.77 -10.85 14.62
N LYS A 157 -13.08 -9.68 14.05
CA LYS A 157 -12.93 -8.37 14.72
C LYS A 157 -13.74 -8.24 16.01
N TRP A 158 -14.96 -8.76 15.99
CA TRP A 158 -15.90 -8.68 17.12
C TRP A 158 -15.95 -9.95 17.97
N LYS A 159 -15.18 -10.98 17.59
CA LYS A 159 -15.07 -12.20 18.39
C LYS A 159 -14.18 -11.98 19.60
N LYS A 160 -14.48 -12.70 20.68
CA LYS A 160 -13.63 -12.72 21.87
C LYS A 160 -12.37 -13.51 21.54
N LEU A 161 -11.24 -12.80 21.48
CA LEU A 161 -9.93 -13.35 21.14
C LEU A 161 -8.96 -13.14 22.29
N THR A 162 -8.04 -14.08 22.46
CA THR A 162 -6.90 -13.90 23.36
C THR A 162 -5.93 -12.87 22.79
N ASN A 163 -5.10 -12.27 23.65
CA ASN A 163 -4.09 -11.30 23.20
C ASN A 163 -3.08 -11.95 22.22
N ALA A 164 -2.78 -13.24 22.39
CA ALA A 164 -1.94 -13.99 21.45
C ALA A 164 -2.60 -14.14 20.07
N GLN A 165 -3.91 -14.45 20.03
CA GLN A 165 -4.67 -14.51 18.76
C GLN A 165 -4.73 -13.15 18.06
N ARG A 166 -4.95 -12.07 18.81
CA ARG A 166 -4.92 -10.69 18.26
C ARG A 166 -3.56 -10.34 17.68
N SER A 167 -2.48 -10.73 18.36
CA SER A 167 -1.11 -10.55 17.85
C SER A 167 -0.90 -11.28 16.52
N GLY A 168 -1.41 -12.51 16.39
CA GLY A 168 -1.38 -13.28 15.15
C GLY A 168 -2.18 -12.62 14.00
N LEU A 169 -3.39 -12.13 14.27
CA LEU A 169 -4.21 -11.44 13.26
C LEU A 169 -3.53 -10.16 12.74
N ASN A 170 -2.85 -9.41 13.61
CA ASN A 170 -2.10 -8.21 13.22
C ASN A 170 -0.93 -8.51 12.28
N GLN A 171 -0.53 -9.77 12.11
CA GLN A 171 0.50 -10.16 11.15
C GLN A 171 -0.04 -10.31 9.71
N ILE A 172 -1.34 -10.53 9.52
CA ILE A 172 -1.93 -10.82 8.20
C ILE A 172 -1.70 -9.66 7.21
N PRO A 173 -2.00 -8.39 7.54
CA PRO A 173 -1.72 -7.28 6.64
C PRO A 173 -0.23 -7.11 6.33
N ASN A 174 0.63 -7.38 7.32
CA ASN A 174 2.08 -7.32 7.15
C ASN A 174 2.58 -8.40 6.19
N ARG A 175 1.96 -9.59 6.18
CA ARG A 175 2.28 -10.66 5.23
C ARG A 175 1.93 -10.28 3.80
N ARG A 176 0.76 -9.65 3.59
CA ARG A 176 0.36 -9.11 2.27
C ARG A 176 1.36 -8.05 1.79
N PHE A 177 1.71 -7.11 2.66
CA PHE A 177 2.70 -6.08 2.36
C PHE A 177 4.07 -6.67 2.01
N THR A 178 4.55 -7.62 2.80
CA THR A 178 5.86 -8.26 2.57
C THR A 178 5.88 -9.04 1.26
N LEU A 179 4.78 -9.73 0.93
CA LEU A 179 4.66 -10.49 -0.31
C LEU A 179 4.63 -9.56 -1.53
N TRP A 180 3.85 -8.47 -1.47
CA TRP A 180 3.75 -7.51 -2.57
C TRP A 180 5.09 -6.89 -2.93
N TRP A 181 5.87 -6.47 -1.94
CA TRP A 181 7.21 -5.89 -2.12
C TRP A 181 8.33 -6.93 -2.11
N SER A 182 8.01 -8.23 -2.25
CA SER A 182 8.97 -9.31 -2.10
C SER A 182 10.17 -9.24 -3.07
N PRO A 183 10.03 -8.83 -4.35
CA PRO A 183 11.19 -8.73 -5.25
C PRO A 183 12.25 -7.72 -4.76
N THR A 184 11.80 -6.61 -4.17
CA THR A 184 12.69 -5.58 -3.62
C THR A 184 13.26 -5.98 -2.24
N ILE A 185 12.42 -6.58 -1.39
CA ILE A 185 12.79 -6.94 -0.01
C ILE A 185 13.76 -8.15 0.01
N ASN A 186 13.55 -9.13 -0.88
CA ASN A 186 14.34 -10.35 -1.00
C ASN A 186 15.36 -10.29 -2.15
N ARG A 187 15.89 -9.10 -2.45
CA ARG A 187 16.92 -8.91 -3.47
C ARG A 187 18.22 -9.66 -3.13
N ALA A 188 18.95 -10.09 -4.17
CA ALA A 188 20.25 -10.73 -4.03
C ALA A 188 21.38 -9.75 -3.63
N ASN A 189 21.29 -8.49 -4.05
CA ASN A 189 22.26 -7.45 -3.67
C ASN A 189 22.07 -7.01 -2.21
N VAL A 190 22.67 -7.79 -1.30
CA VAL A 190 22.64 -7.59 0.16
C VAL A 190 24.05 -7.48 0.68
N TYR A 191 24.27 -6.51 1.58
CA TYR A 191 25.61 -6.21 2.13
C TYR A 191 26.18 -7.40 2.94
N VAL A 192 25.34 -8.05 3.73
CA VAL A 192 25.65 -9.28 4.48
C VAL A 192 24.37 -10.13 4.56
N GLY A 193 24.46 -11.41 4.23
CA GLY A 193 23.35 -12.35 4.40
C GLY A 193 23.68 -13.73 3.84
N PHE A 194 23.43 -14.77 4.64
CA PHE A 194 23.50 -16.15 4.15
C PHE A 194 22.28 -16.45 3.27
N GLN A 195 22.54 -17.04 2.10
CA GLN A 195 21.53 -17.46 1.15
C GLN A 195 20.99 -18.83 1.57
N VAL A 196 19.68 -18.95 1.71
CA VAL A 196 19.02 -20.22 2.06
C VAL A 196 17.98 -20.53 1.00
N GLN A 197 18.03 -21.74 0.45
CA GLN A 197 16.98 -22.21 -0.45
C GLN A 197 15.74 -22.63 0.35
N LEU A 198 14.55 -22.29 -0.15
CA LEU A 198 13.29 -22.77 0.42
C LEU A 198 13.04 -24.22 0.00
N ASP A 199 12.66 -25.04 0.97
CA ASP A 199 12.41 -26.46 0.78
C ASP A 199 11.44 -26.71 -0.39
N LEU A 200 11.79 -27.68 -1.25
CA LEU A 200 10.98 -28.12 -2.40
C LEU A 200 10.71 -27.04 -3.46
N THR A 201 11.46 -25.93 -3.46
CA THR A 201 11.36 -24.86 -4.44
C THR A 201 12.74 -24.42 -4.93
N GLY A 202 12.80 -23.68 -6.04
CA GLY A 202 14.02 -23.01 -6.51
C GLY A 202 14.24 -21.62 -5.91
N ILE A 203 13.48 -21.23 -4.87
CA ILE A 203 13.50 -19.86 -4.36
C ILE A 203 14.60 -19.70 -3.31
N PHE A 204 15.50 -18.77 -3.56
CA PHE A 204 16.51 -18.37 -2.59
C PHE A 204 16.02 -17.20 -1.74
N MET A 205 16.12 -17.36 -0.42
CA MET A 205 15.94 -16.26 0.52
C MET A 205 17.29 -15.70 0.93
N HIS A 206 17.45 -14.41 0.75
CA HIS A 206 18.59 -13.66 1.26
C HIS A 206 18.18 -13.12 2.62
N GLY A 207 18.68 -13.68 3.72
CA GLY A 207 18.35 -13.24 5.09
C GLY A 207 17.04 -13.78 5.67
N LYS A 208 16.87 -13.61 6.99
CA LYS A 208 15.74 -14.17 7.75
C LYS A 208 14.55 -13.21 7.78
N ILE A 209 13.63 -13.35 6.83
CA ILE A 209 12.35 -12.62 6.76
C ILE A 209 11.19 -13.61 6.96
N PRO A 210 10.72 -13.85 8.20
CA PRO A 210 9.75 -14.91 8.50
C PRO A 210 8.39 -14.72 7.81
N THR A 211 7.91 -13.48 7.73
CA THR A 211 6.62 -13.15 7.09
C THR A 211 6.61 -13.50 5.61
N LEU A 212 7.73 -13.30 4.92
CA LEU A 212 7.90 -13.67 3.52
C LEU A 212 7.96 -15.19 3.34
N LYS A 213 8.75 -15.88 4.19
CA LYS A 213 8.86 -17.35 4.18
C LYS A 213 7.49 -18.01 4.25
N ILE A 214 6.64 -17.57 5.18
CA ILE A 214 5.30 -18.14 5.36
C ILE A 214 4.47 -17.94 4.09
N SER A 215 4.49 -16.75 3.49
CA SER A 215 3.72 -16.46 2.26
C SER A 215 4.19 -17.28 1.07
N LEU A 216 5.50 -17.43 0.85
CA LEU A 216 6.04 -18.22 -0.26
C LEU A 216 5.74 -19.73 -0.11
N ILE A 217 5.85 -20.27 1.11
CA ILE A 217 5.48 -21.66 1.39
C ILE A 217 3.98 -21.91 1.14
N GLN A 218 3.13 -20.93 1.44
CA GLN A 218 1.69 -21.05 1.17
C GLN A 218 1.37 -21.03 -0.32
N ILE A 219 2.10 -20.25 -1.12
CA ILE A 219 1.95 -20.23 -2.59
C ILE A 219 2.38 -21.57 -3.19
N PHE A 220 3.57 -22.05 -2.86
CA PHE A 220 4.13 -23.29 -3.43
C PHE A 220 3.77 -24.55 -2.63
N ARG A 221 2.62 -24.55 -1.95
CA ARG A 221 2.15 -25.70 -1.16
C ARG A 221 1.81 -26.88 -2.09
N ALA A 222 1.84 -28.09 -1.52
CA ALA A 222 1.42 -29.32 -2.21
C ALA A 222 2.22 -29.62 -3.49
N HIS A 223 3.55 -29.41 -3.41
CA HIS A 223 4.51 -29.68 -4.47
C HIS A 223 4.23 -28.91 -5.76
N LEU A 224 3.72 -27.68 -5.64
CA LEU A 224 3.35 -26.88 -6.81
C LEU A 224 4.55 -26.63 -7.74
N TRP A 225 5.75 -26.46 -7.19
CA TRP A 225 6.96 -26.26 -8.00
C TRP A 225 7.24 -27.46 -8.92
N GLN A 226 7.19 -28.68 -8.38
CA GLN A 226 7.37 -29.91 -9.15
C GLN A 226 6.28 -30.08 -10.19
N LYS A 227 5.02 -29.82 -9.82
CA LYS A 227 3.86 -29.93 -10.72
C LYS A 227 3.93 -28.95 -11.88
N ILE A 228 4.37 -27.72 -11.65
CA ILE A 228 4.58 -26.74 -12.73
C ILE A 228 5.65 -27.25 -13.69
N HIS A 229 6.77 -27.73 -13.16
CA HIS A 229 7.85 -28.28 -13.98
C HIS A 229 7.37 -29.48 -14.83
N GLU A 230 6.72 -30.45 -14.20
CA GLU A 230 6.16 -31.63 -14.89
C GLU A 230 5.14 -31.23 -15.95
N SER A 231 4.21 -30.32 -15.64
CA SER A 231 3.21 -29.82 -16.60
C SER A 231 3.86 -29.22 -17.84
N ILE A 232 4.83 -28.31 -17.67
CA ILE A 232 5.48 -27.64 -18.81
C ILE A 232 6.24 -28.65 -19.67
N VAL A 233 6.92 -29.61 -19.05
CA VAL A 233 7.64 -30.67 -19.78
C VAL A 233 6.66 -31.54 -20.59
N MET A 234 5.53 -31.92 -20.00
CA MET A 234 4.51 -32.71 -20.68
C MET A 234 3.83 -31.94 -21.81
N ASP A 235 3.52 -30.65 -21.60
CA ASP A 235 2.93 -29.80 -22.63
C ASP A 235 3.89 -29.62 -23.83
N LEU A 236 5.19 -29.42 -23.57
CA LEU A 236 6.21 -29.37 -24.62
C LEU A 236 6.32 -30.70 -25.36
N CYS A 237 6.32 -31.83 -24.64
CA CYS A 237 6.34 -33.16 -25.25
C CYS A 237 5.18 -33.35 -26.23
N GLN A 238 3.96 -32.96 -25.82
CA GLN A 238 2.77 -33.05 -26.69
C GLN A 238 2.86 -32.17 -27.93
N VAL A 239 3.48 -30.99 -27.84
CA VAL A 239 3.70 -30.12 -29.00
C VAL A 239 4.71 -30.77 -29.95
N PHE A 240 5.80 -31.34 -29.43
CA PHE A 240 6.78 -32.03 -30.27
C PHE A 240 6.21 -33.29 -30.93
N ASP A 241 5.36 -34.04 -30.23
CA ASP A 241 4.69 -35.23 -30.78
C ASP A 241 3.78 -34.91 -31.97
N GLN A 242 3.25 -33.68 -32.06
CA GLN A 242 2.42 -33.24 -33.19
C GLN A 242 3.24 -32.83 -34.42
N GLU A 243 4.51 -32.47 -34.22
CA GLU A 243 5.38 -31.90 -35.26
C GLU A 243 6.49 -32.88 -35.70
N LEU A 244 6.37 -34.18 -35.38
CA LEU A 244 7.38 -35.20 -35.71
C LEU A 244 7.69 -35.26 -37.20
N ASP A 245 6.66 -35.33 -38.04
CA ASP A 245 6.81 -35.41 -39.50
C ASP A 245 7.39 -34.12 -40.10
N ALA A 246 7.04 -32.95 -39.52
CA ALA A 246 7.49 -31.65 -40.00
C ALA A 246 8.93 -31.34 -39.60
N LEU A 247 9.37 -31.83 -38.44
CA LEU A 247 10.70 -31.63 -37.89
C LEU A 247 11.68 -32.78 -38.20
N GLU A 248 11.22 -33.85 -38.86
CA GLU A 248 11.99 -35.06 -39.19
C GLU A 248 12.60 -35.73 -37.94
N ILE A 249 11.83 -35.83 -36.85
CA ILE A 249 12.24 -36.43 -35.56
C ILE A 249 11.69 -37.85 -35.41
#